data_AF-A0A948D6S3-F1
#
_entry.id   AF-A0A948D6S3-F1
#
_cell.length_a   1.000
_cell.length_b   1.000
_cell.length_c   1.000
_cell.angle_alpha   90.00
_cell.angle_beta   90.00
_cell.angle_gamma   90.00
#
_symmetry.space_group_name_H-M   'P 1'
#
loop_
_entity.id
_entity.type
_entity.pdbx_description
1 polymer ?
#
loop_
_entity_poly.entity_id
_entity_poly.type
_entity_poly.pdbx_seq_one_letter_code
_entity_poly.pdbx_strand_id
1 'polypeptide(L)' 'MRIDIISIFPKMFSAVLDESIVKRAQAKGKVKIFTHDLRDHTLDKHHKVDDRPFGGGSGMVIQVEPIYRAITAIKKKIK' A
#
# COMPACT_ATOMS: atom_id res chain seq x y z
N MET A 1 -15.58 -5.93 -8.23
CA MET A 1 -14.34 -5.13 -8.44
C MET A 1 -13.45 -5.26 -7.21
N ARG A 2 -12.12 -5.38 -7.38
CA ARG A 2 -11.14 -5.43 -6.27
C ARG A 2 -10.17 -4.26 -6.41
N ILE A 3 -9.87 -3.59 -5.30
CA ILE A 3 -8.93 -2.48 -5.22
C ILE A 3 -7.92 -2.79 -4.11
N ASP A 4 -6.63 -2.72 -4.42
CA ASP A 4 -5.54 -2.87 -3.46
C ASP A 4 -4.78 -1.54 -3.38
N ILE A 5 -4.68 -0.98 -2.18
CA ILE A 5 -4.01 0.29 -1.90
C ILE A 5 -2.72 -0.02 -1.14
N ILE A 6 -1.59 0.33 -1.73
CA ILE A 6 -0.28 0.25 -1.08
C ILE A 6 0.06 1.64 -0.55
N SER A 7 0.33 1.75 0.75
CA SER A 7 0.64 3.03 1.38
C SER A 7 1.56 2.84 2.58
N ILE A 8 2.30 3.90 2.93
CA ILE A 8 3.01 4.00 4.20
C ILE A 8 2.09 4.52 5.33
N PHE A 9 0.82 4.77 5.07
CA PHE A 9 -0.15 5.17 6.09
C PHE A 9 -1.51 4.48 5.88
N PRO A 10 -1.58 3.14 5.93
CA PRO A 10 -2.81 2.39 5.62
C PRO A 10 -4.00 2.77 6.51
N LYS A 11 -3.74 3.17 7.77
CA LYS A 11 -4.78 3.61 8.72
C LYS A 11 -5.47 4.91 8.33
N MET A 12 -4.86 5.76 7.48
CA MET A 12 -5.54 6.98 7.00
C MET A 12 -6.77 6.67 6.17
N PHE A 13 -6.83 5.48 5.56
CA PHE A 13 -7.93 5.12 4.67
C PHE A 13 -9.15 4.57 5.42
N SER A 14 -9.01 3.99 6.62
CA SER A 14 -10.14 3.32 7.29
C SER A 14 -11.31 4.27 7.51
N ALA A 15 -11.03 5.50 7.94
CA ALA A 15 -12.05 6.53 8.17
C ALA A 15 -12.87 6.88 6.90
N VAL A 16 -12.27 6.80 5.71
CA VAL A 16 -12.96 7.14 4.45
C VAL A 16 -13.62 5.91 3.83
N LEU A 17 -12.98 4.74 3.96
CA LEU A 17 -13.47 3.49 3.35
C LEU A 17 -14.68 2.92 4.10
N ASP A 18 -14.79 3.18 5.40
CA ASP A 18 -15.86 2.67 6.26
C ASP A 18 -17.06 3.61 6.40
N GLU A 19 -17.11 4.66 5.56
CA GLU A 19 -18.15 5.69 5.60
C GLU A 19 -18.98 5.78 4.31
N SER A 20 -20.23 6.24 4.48
CA SER A 20 -21.16 6.64 3.42
C SER A 20 -21.25 5.66 2.22
N ILE A 21 -21.06 6.15 0.99
CA ILE A 21 -21.22 5.41 -0.26
C ILE A 21 -20.22 4.24 -0.37
N VAL A 22 -19.01 4.40 0.15
CA VAL A 22 -17.96 3.38 0.06
C VAL A 22 -18.32 2.20 0.96
N LYS A 23 -18.71 2.46 2.22
CA LYS A 23 -19.23 1.42 3.13
C LYS A 23 -20.38 0.64 2.52
N ARG A 24 -21.38 1.34 1.96
CA ARG A 24 -22.54 0.69 1.33
C ARG A 24 -22.14 -0.16 0.12
N ALA A 25 -21.18 0.30 -0.70
CA ALA A 25 -20.70 -0.46 -1.84
C ALA A 25 -19.97 -1.74 -1.42
N GLN A 26 -19.18 -1.68 -0.34
CA GLN A 26 -18.53 -2.85 0.26
C GLN A 26 -19.56 -3.83 0.83
N ALA A 27 -20.53 -3.34 1.62
CA ALA A 27 -21.60 -4.17 2.21
C ALA A 27 -22.46 -4.86 1.16
N LYS A 28 -22.69 -4.22 0.01
CA LYS A 28 -23.41 -4.80 -1.14
C LYS A 28 -22.52 -5.67 -2.04
N GLY A 29 -21.27 -5.92 -1.65
CA GLY A 29 -20.31 -6.75 -2.39
C GLY A 29 -19.91 -6.21 -3.77
N LYS A 30 -20.17 -4.93 -4.05
CA LYS A 30 -19.84 -4.32 -5.36
C LYS A 30 -18.35 -4.06 -5.51
N VAL A 31 -17.67 -3.77 -4.40
CA VAL A 31 -16.23 -3.56 -4.32
C VAL A 31 -15.65 -4.23 -3.09
N LYS A 32 -14.42 -4.75 -3.19
CA LYS A 32 -13.59 -5.17 -2.07
C LYS A 32 -12.31 -4.35 -2.07
N ILE A 33 -12.03 -3.65 -0.97
CA ILE A 33 -10.88 -2.75 -0.85
C ILE A 33 -9.94 -3.31 0.22
N PHE A 34 -8.65 -3.37 -0.10
CA PHE A 34 -7.60 -3.85 0.79
C PHE A 34 -6.51 -2.80 0.89
N THR A 35 -6.05 -2.51 2.11
CA THR A 35 -4.91 -1.63 2.36
C THR A 35 -3.71 -2.47 2.81
N HIS A 36 -2.53 -2.12 2.31
CA HIS A 36 -1.28 -2.82 2.58
C HIS A 36 -0.23 -1.81 3.04
N ASP A 37 0.43 -2.05 4.17
CA ASP A 37 1.55 -1.21 4.61
C ASP A 37 2.80 -1.56 3.78
N LEU A 38 3.37 -0.57 3.10
CA LEU A 38 4.59 -0.77 2.32
C LEU A 38 5.77 -1.19 3.22
N ARG A 39 5.77 -0.80 4.50
CA ARG A 39 6.83 -1.13 5.47
C ARG A 39 6.91 -2.62 5.80
N ASP A 40 5.82 -3.37 5.59
CA ASP A 40 5.82 -4.82 5.81
C ASP A 40 6.60 -5.57 4.70
N HIS A 41 6.96 -4.86 3.62
CA HIS A 41 7.56 -5.45 2.43
C HIS A 41 9.02 -5.06 2.19
N THR A 42 9.66 -4.38 3.14
CA THR A 42 11.10 -4.09 3.11
C THR A 42 11.94 -5.23 3.70
N LEU A 43 13.22 -5.30 3.36
CA LEU A 43 14.20 -6.19 4.02
C LEU A 43 14.96 -5.46 5.15
N ASP A 44 14.80 -4.15 5.25
CA ASP A 44 15.49 -3.33 6.25
C ASP A 44 14.93 -3.54 7.66
N LYS A 45 15.83 -3.71 8.64
CA LYS A 45 15.48 -3.93 10.06
C LYS A 45 14.68 -2.77 10.65
N HIS A 46 14.87 -1.54 10.16
CA HIS A 46 14.18 -0.35 10.63
C HIS A 46 12.96 -0.01 9.80
N HIS A 47 12.55 -0.90 8.90
CA HIS A 47 11.42 -0.73 8.01
C HIS A 47 11.50 0.51 7.11
N LYS A 48 12.70 0.86 6.65
CA LYS A 48 12.87 1.92 5.65
C LYS A 48 12.28 1.51 4.30
N VAL A 49 11.72 2.51 3.61
CA VAL A 49 11.03 2.36 2.32
C VAL A 49 11.54 3.35 1.27
N ASP A 50 12.49 4.19 1.64
CA ASP A 50 13.05 5.26 0.84
C ASP A 50 14.58 5.24 0.90
N ASP A 51 15.21 5.82 -0.12
CA ASP A 51 16.66 5.98 -0.21
C ASP A 51 17.03 7.30 -0.86
N ARG A 52 18.31 7.65 -0.79
CA ARG A 52 18.85 8.85 -1.43
C ARG A 52 18.70 8.76 -2.95
N PRO A 53 18.32 9.85 -3.63
CA PRO A 53 18.31 9.89 -5.07
C PRO A 53 19.73 9.71 -5.65
N PHE A 54 19.84 8.96 -6.75
CA PHE A 54 21.05 8.96 -7.56
C PHE A 54 21.30 10.37 -8.12
N GLY A 55 22.56 10.80 -8.14
CA GLY A 55 22.94 12.17 -8.53
C GLY A 55 22.90 13.19 -7.40
N GLY A 56 22.45 12.80 -6.19
CA GLY A 56 22.39 13.68 -5.03
C GLY A 56 21.18 14.63 -5.04
N GLY A 57 21.25 15.69 -4.23
CA GLY A 57 20.16 16.63 -4.00
C GLY A 57 19.41 16.39 -2.69
N SER A 58 18.46 17.28 -2.40
CA SER A 58 17.66 17.23 -1.18
C SER A 58 16.46 16.29 -1.35
N GLY A 59 16.13 15.54 -0.28
CA GLY A 59 14.99 14.64 -0.25
C GLY A 59 15.35 13.17 -0.46
N MET A 60 14.31 12.34 -0.58
CA MET A 60 14.39 10.88 -0.66
C MET A 60 13.46 10.35 -1.75
N VAL A 61 13.74 9.16 -2.27
CA VAL A 61 12.95 8.47 -3.29
C VAL A 61 12.52 7.11 -2.76
N ILE A 62 11.27 6.72 -3.02
CA ILE A 62 10.75 5.40 -2.61
C ILE A 62 11.58 4.30 -3.30
N GLN A 63 12.04 3.33 -2.50
CA GLN A 63 12.78 2.18 -2.98
C GLN A 63 11.89 1.25 -3.82
N VAL A 64 12.45 0.70 -4.90
CA VAL A 64 11.75 -0.23 -5.80
C VAL A 64 11.50 -1.59 -5.14
N GLU A 65 12.43 -2.06 -4.30
CA GLU A 65 12.38 -3.36 -3.63
C GLU A 65 11.08 -3.61 -2.86
N PRO A 66 10.68 -2.76 -1.88
CA PRO A 66 9.45 -2.98 -1.13
C PRO A 66 8.19 -2.88 -2.02
N ILE A 67 8.19 -2.00 -3.03
CA ILE A 67 7.07 -1.88 -3.98
C ILE A 67 6.90 -3.17 -4.77
N TYR A 68 7.98 -3.71 -5.33
CA TYR A 68 7.96 -4.94 -6.10
C TYR A 68 7.50 -6.13 -5.25
N ARG A 69 8.00 -6.25 -4.02
CA ARG A 69 7.61 -7.31 -3.09
C ARG A 69 6.15 -7.21 -2.68
N ALA A 70 5.65 -6.01 -2.40
CA ALA A 70 4.23 -5.78 -2.10
C ALA A 70 3.33 -6.22 -3.26
N ILE A 71 3.60 -5.74 -4.48
CA ILE A 71 2.81 -6.08 -5.67
C ILE A 71 2.84 -7.59 -5.93
N THR A 72 4.02 -8.22 -5.82
CA THR A 72 4.19 -9.65 -6.04
C THR A 72 3.41 -10.48 -5.01
N ALA A 73 3.49 -10.10 -3.73
CA ALA A 73 2.75 -10.76 -2.66
C ALA A 73 1.23 -10.63 -2.85
N ILE A 74 0.74 -9.45 -3.24
CA ILE A 74 -0.68 -9.20 -3.51
C ILE A 74 -1.15 -10.05 -4.70
N LYS A 75 -0.43 -10.03 -5.83
CA LYS A 75 -0.78 -10.84 -7.01
C LYS A 75 -0.82 -12.33 -6.69
N LYS A 76 0.09 -12.84 -5.85
CA LYS A 76 0.11 -14.25 -5.43
C LYS A 76 -1.12 -14.64 -4.59
N LYS A 77 -1.69 -13.72 -3.80
CA LYS A 77 -2.91 -13.96 -3.01
C LYS A 77 -4.20 -13.92 -3.84
N ILE A 78 -4.16 -13.36 -5.06
CA ILE A 78 -5.31 -13.19 -5.94
C ILE A 78 -5.42 -14.36 -6.95
N LYS A 79 -4.30 -14.99 -7.28
CA LYS A 79 -4.28 -16.27 -8.01
C LYS A 79 -4.89 -17.38 -7.16
#